data_AF-A0A183N3M1-F1
#
_entry.id   AF-A0A183N3M1-F1
#
_cell.length_a   1.000
_cell.length_b   1.000
_cell.length_c   1.000
_cell.angle_alpha   90.00
_cell.angle_beta   90.00
_cell.angle_gamma   90.00
#
_symmetry.space_group_name_H-M   'P 1'
#
loop_
_entity.id
_entity.type
_entity.pdbx_description
1 polymer ?
#
loop_
_entity_poly.entity_id
_entity_poly.type
_entity_poly.pdbx_seq_one_letter_code
_entity_poly.pdbx_strand_id
1 'polypeptide(L)'
;MQIKTASVSAVSASVGLSIHKGKTKVLKYNTEHNNPNTLDGKTLEDVESFTHLGSIVDEQGGSDADVEARIGKARTAFPELKNIWNSK
;
A
#
# COMPACT_ATOMS: atom_id res chain seq x y z
N MET A 1 -14.14 -6.89 -5.95
CA MET A 1 -13.16 -5.79 -6.08
C MET A 1 -13.54 -4.75 -7.13
N GLN A 2 -13.94 -5.18 -8.34
CA GLN A 2 -14.28 -4.32 -9.49
C GLN A 2 -15.06 -3.03 -9.18
N ILE A 3 -16.14 -3.09 -8.38
CA ILE A 3 -16.96 -1.91 -8.03
C ILE A 3 -16.14 -0.83 -7.31
N LYS A 4 -15.27 -1.22 -6.36
CA LYS A 4 -14.41 -0.28 -5.61
C LYS A 4 -13.35 0.34 -6.52
N THR A 5 -12.79 -0.45 -7.45
CA THR A 5 -11.81 0.06 -8.41
C THR A 5 -12.43 1.11 -9.34
N ALA A 6 -13.64 0.86 -9.83
CA ALA A 6 -14.39 1.82 -10.65
C ALA A 6 -14.71 3.10 -9.87
N SER A 7 -15.14 2.99 -8.60
CA SER A 7 -15.42 4.18 -7.78
C SER A 7 -14.16 5.00 -7.51
N VAL A 8 -13.03 4.36 -7.20
CA VAL A 8 -11.76 5.07 -6.98
C VAL A 8 -11.28 5.74 -8.26
N SER A 9 -11.46 5.11 -9.42
CA SER A 9 -11.14 5.72 -10.72
C SER A 9 -11.96 6.99 -10.97
N ALA A 10 -13.28 6.93 -10.76
CA ALA A 10 -14.17 8.07 -10.96
C ALA A 10 -13.86 9.24 -10.01
N VAL A 11 -13.61 8.96 -8.73
CA VAL A 11 -13.23 9.99 -7.74
C VAL A 11 -11.85 10.56 -8.02
N SER A 12 -10.89 9.76 -8.48
CA SER A 12 -9.57 10.26 -8.88
C SER A 12 -9.71 11.24 -10.05
N ALA A 13 -10.53 10.89 -11.04
CA ALA A 13 -10.76 11.74 -12.21
C ALA A 13 -11.43 13.08 -11.85
N SER A 14 -12.32 13.12 -10.86
CA SER A 14 -12.97 14.37 -10.44
C SER A 14 -12.00 15.37 -9.79
N VAL A 15 -10.87 14.90 -9.28
CA VAL A 15 -9.77 15.73 -8.75
C VAL A 15 -8.59 15.85 -9.72
N GLY A 16 -8.76 15.45 -10.98
CA GLY A 16 -7.73 15.56 -12.03
C GLY A 16 -6.61 14.52 -11.96
N LEU A 17 -6.80 13.45 -11.20
CA LEU A 17 -5.85 12.33 -11.09
C LEU A 17 -6.23 11.18 -12.02
N SER A 18 -5.22 10.49 -12.55
CA SER A 18 -5.39 9.31 -13.41
C SER A 18 -4.73 8.09 -12.80
N ILE A 19 -5.44 6.95 -12.78
CA ILE A 19 -4.88 5.68 -12.32
C ILE A 19 -3.95 5.10 -13.38
N HIS A 20 -2.69 4.87 -13.02
CA HIS A 20 -1.70 4.29 -13.92
C HIS A 20 -1.83 2.77 -14.01
N LYS A 21 -2.57 2.30 -15.02
CA LYS A 21 -2.86 0.88 -15.30
C LYS A 21 -1.66 -0.06 -15.24
N GLY A 22 -0.49 0.36 -15.74
CA GLY A 22 0.71 -0.49 -15.75
C GLY A 22 1.46 -0.58 -14.41
N LYS A 23 1.10 0.25 -13.43
CA LYS A 23 1.69 0.25 -12.08
C LYS A 23 0.71 -0.30 -11.05
N THR A 24 -0.57 -0.31 -11.37
CA THR A 24 -1.61 -0.92 -10.55
C THR A 24 -1.50 -2.43 -10.62
N LYS A 25 -1.28 -3.04 -9.46
CA LYS A 25 -1.27 -4.49 -9.23
C LYS A 25 -2.39 -4.84 -8.26
N VAL A 26 -2.89 -6.07 -8.34
CA VAL A 26 -3.89 -6.61 -7.43
C VAL A 26 -3.21 -7.61 -6.51
N LEU A 27 -3.19 -7.29 -5.22
CA LEU A 27 -2.80 -8.24 -4.18
C LEU A 27 -4.03 -9.05 -3.75
N LYS A 28 -3.91 -10.38 -3.75
CA LYS A 28 -4.97 -11.26 -3.23
C LYS A 28 -4.81 -11.40 -1.72
N TYR A 29 -5.92 -11.32 -0.99
CA TYR A 29 -5.97 -11.45 0.47
C TYR A 29 -7.19 -12.29 0.84
N ASN A 30 -6.98 -13.40 1.55
CA ASN A 30 -8.01 -14.27 2.16
C ASN A 30 -9.07 -14.91 1.24
N THR A 31 -9.09 -14.67 -0.08
CA THR A 31 -10.12 -15.23 -0.97
C THR A 31 -9.55 -15.52 -2.34
N GLU A 32 -9.84 -16.73 -2.87
CA GLU A 32 -9.58 -17.10 -4.26
C GLU A 32 -10.47 -16.25 -5.20
N HIS A 33 -10.00 -15.07 -5.57
CA HIS A 33 -10.63 -14.28 -6.62
C HIS A 33 -10.13 -14.78 -7.97
N ASN A 34 -10.85 -15.72 -8.57
CA ASN A 34 -10.54 -16.29 -9.88
C ASN A 34 -10.92 -15.38 -11.07
N ASN A 35 -11.62 -14.27 -10.82
CA ASN A 35 -12.01 -13.36 -11.89
C ASN A 35 -10.89 -12.33 -12.15
N PRO A 36 -10.46 -12.13 -13.40
CA PRO A 36 -9.51 -11.08 -13.73
C PRO A 36 -10.08 -9.70 -13.37
N ASN A 37 -9.33 -8.90 -12.62
CA ASN A 37 -9.70 -7.51 -12.39
C ASN A 37 -9.28 -6.67 -13.60
N THR A 38 -10.20 -5.86 -14.11
CA THR A 38 -9.99 -5.05 -15.33
C THR A 38 -10.17 -3.57 -15.01
N LEU A 39 -9.26 -2.74 -15.50
CA LEU A 39 -9.37 -1.29 -15.45
C LEU A 39 -9.43 -0.76 -16.88
N ASP A 40 -10.56 -0.18 -17.28
CA ASP A 40 -10.81 0.31 -18.64
C ASP A 40 -10.45 -0.72 -19.73
N GLY A 41 -10.86 -1.98 -19.52
CA GLY A 41 -10.58 -3.08 -20.45
C GLY A 41 -9.17 -3.68 -20.38
N LYS A 42 -8.25 -3.15 -19.56
CA LYS A 42 -6.93 -3.75 -19.32
C LYS A 42 -6.95 -4.61 -18.06
N THR A 43 -6.58 -5.88 -18.18
CA THR A 43 -6.38 -6.76 -17.03
C THR A 43 -5.20 -6.28 -16.20
N LEU A 44 -5.43 -6.15 -14.89
CA LEU A 44 -4.40 -5.80 -13.92
C LEU A 44 -3.60 -7.05 -13.54
N GLU A 45 -2.31 -6.87 -13.26
CA GLU A 45 -1.43 -7.96 -12.81
C GLU A 45 -1.80 -8.38 -11.39
N ASP A 46 -2.03 -9.68 -11.18
CA ASP A 46 -2.14 -10.25 -9.85
C ASP A 46 -0.73 -10.51 -9.28
N VAL A 47 -0.50 -10.11 -8.03
CA VAL A 47 0.76 -10.35 -7.31
C VAL A 47 0.49 -10.96 -5.95
N GLU A 48 1.45 -11.75 -5.46
CA GLU A 48 1.43 -12.38 -4.13
C GLU A 48 2.03 -11.46 -3.04
N SER A 49 2.93 -10.56 -3.44
CA SER A 49 3.45 -9.50 -2.58
C SER A 49 3.84 -8.26 -3.38
N PHE A 50 3.93 -7.12 -2.70
CA PHE A 50 4.50 -5.89 -3.25
C PHE A 50 5.22 -5.09 -2.16
N THR A 51 6.24 -4.33 -2.56
CA THR A 51 6.93 -3.41 -1.65
C THR A 51 6.26 -2.05 -1.66
N HIS A 52 5.80 -1.60 -0.50
CA HIS A 52 5.26 -0.27 -0.29
C HIS A 52 6.04 0.47 0.77
N LEU A 53 6.66 1.59 0.41
CA LEU A 53 7.42 2.46 1.33
C LEU A 53 8.51 1.72 2.13
N GLY A 54 9.09 0.67 1.55
CA GLY A 54 10.13 -0.16 2.16
C GLY A 54 9.61 -1.39 2.90
N SER A 55 8.30 -1.47 3.17
CA SER A 55 7.65 -2.62 3.79
C SER A 55 7.15 -3.58 2.71
N ILE A 56 7.27 -4.89 2.96
CA ILE A 56 6.64 -5.90 2.11
C ILE A 56 5.19 -6.07 2.59
N VAL A 57 4.26 -5.98 1.65
CA VAL A 57 2.85 -6.31 1.87
C VAL A 57 2.58 -7.57 1.06
N ASP A 58 2.19 -8.64 1.74
CA ASP A 58 1.87 -9.94 1.14
C ASP A 58 0.42 -10.34 1.43
N GLU A 59 0.02 -11.49 0.91
CA GLU A 59 -1.31 -12.07 1.11
C GLU A 59 -1.67 -12.38 2.57
N GLN A 60 -0.70 -12.37 3.49
CA GLN A 60 -0.92 -12.57 4.92
C GLN A 60 -1.07 -11.25 5.67
N GLY A 61 -0.97 -10.11 4.95
CA GLY A 61 -0.97 -8.78 5.55
C GLY A 61 0.37 -8.40 6.19
N GLY A 62 1.47 -9.01 5.74
CA GLY A 62 2.82 -9.06 6.33
C GLY A 62 3.57 -7.75 6.63
N SER A 63 2.91 -6.60 6.70
CA SER A 63 3.52 -5.35 7.15
C SER A 63 3.70 -5.25 8.67
N ASP A 64 2.99 -6.06 9.46
CA ASP A 64 2.98 -5.93 10.93
C ASP A 64 4.38 -5.99 11.55
N ALA A 65 5.22 -6.93 11.10
CA ALA A 65 6.59 -7.06 11.60
C ALA A 65 7.45 -5.83 11.25
N ASP A 66 7.29 -5.25 10.06
CA ASP A 66 8.03 -4.05 9.65
C ASP A 66 7.53 -2.80 10.39
N VAL A 67 6.21 -2.68 10.62
CA VAL A 67 5.60 -1.63 11.42
C VAL A 67 6.11 -1.68 12.85
N GLU A 68 6.10 -2.85 13.49
CA GLU A 68 6.66 -3.06 14.83
C GLU A 68 8.16 -2.73 14.87
N ALA A 69 8.93 -3.12 13.86
CA ALA A 69 10.35 -2.77 13.77
C ALA A 69 10.58 -1.25 13.66
N ARG A 70 9.79 -0.53 12.85
CA ARG A 70 9.87 0.94 12.75
C ARG A 70 9.46 1.62 14.05
N ILE A 71 8.42 1.13 14.72
CA ILE A 71 7.99 1.63 16.03
C ILE A 71 9.10 1.42 17.06
N GLY A 72 9.72 0.25 17.10
CA GLY A 72 10.85 -0.05 17.98
C GLY A 72 12.01 0.93 17.79
N LYS A 73 12.45 1.14 16.55
CA LYS A 73 13.52 2.11 16.23
C LYS A 73 13.15 3.53 16.67
N ALA A 74 11.93 3.97 16.39
CA ALA A 74 11.45 5.28 16.81
C ALA A 74 11.46 5.41 18.34
N ARG A 75 10.92 4.42 19.07
CA ARG A 75 10.91 4.41 20.54
C ARG A 75 12.30 4.54 21.14
N THR A 76 13.33 3.97 20.51
CA THR A 76 14.72 4.13 20.94
C THR A 76 15.29 5.50 20.59
N ALA A 77 15.05 6.01 19.38
CA ALA A 77 15.66 7.25 18.90
C ALA A 77 15.03 8.53 19.49
N PHE A 78 13.70 8.56 19.69
CA PHE A 78 13.01 9.78 20.15
C PHE A 78 13.55 10.31 21.51
N PRO A 79 13.82 9.47 22.52
CA PRO A 79 14.46 9.92 23.76
C PRO A 79 15.85 10.51 23.57
N GLU A 80 16.67 9.97 22.66
CA GLU A 80 18.02 10.46 22.37
C GLU A 80 17.99 11.85 21.71
N LEU A 81 17.00 12.09 20.86
CA LEU A 81 16.77 13.37 20.18
C LEU A 81 16.33 14.49 21.14
N LYS A 82 15.96 14.16 22.38
CA LYS A 82 15.55 15.13 23.40
C LYS A 82 16.61 16.22 23.62
N ASN A 83 17.89 15.87 23.61
CA ASN A 83 18.97 16.85 23.80
C ASN A 83 19.10 17.79 22.61
N ILE A 84 18.84 17.32 21.39
CA ILE A 84 18.87 18.11 20.17
C ILE A 84 17.70 19.11 20.16
N TRP A 85 16.49 18.67 20.52
CA TRP A 85 15.31 19.55 20.57
C TRP A 85 15.36 20.60 21.68
N ASN A 86 16.09 20.34 22.75
CA ASN A 86 16.30 21.30 23.84
C ASN A 86 17.51 22.21 23.63
N SER A 87 18.25 22.03 22.52
CA SER A 87 19.32 22.94 22.16
C SER A 87 18.71 24.26 21.70
N LYS A 88 19.10 25.35 22.39
CA LYS A 88 18.64 26.72 22.13
C LYS A 88 19.31 27.32 20.89
#